data_AF-A0A920LD99-F1
#
_entry.id   AF-A0A920LD99-F1
#
_cell.length_a   1.000
_cell.length_b   1.000
_cell.length_c   1.000
_cell.angle_alpha   90.00
_cell.angle_beta   90.00
_cell.angle_gamma   90.00
#
_symmetry.space_group_name_H-M   'P 1'
#
loop_
_entity.id
_entity.type
_entity.pdbx_description
1 polymer ?
#
loop_
_entity_poly.entity_id
_entity_poly.type
_entity_poly.pdbx_seq_one_letter_code
_entity_poly.pdbx_strand_id
1 'polypeptide(L)'
;MLNLKKKYLNNFKVVREKIKDVEERDKIRNFQPPISGKYIMDYFGIKPCKEIGLIKERIKEAILNGDINNDAIQAKELMMIIGEGLGLKKYEK
;
A
#
# COMPACT_ATOMS: atom_id res chain seq x y z
N MET A 1 -45.63 5.70 -13.31
CA MET A 1 -44.60 6.19 -14.26
C MET A 1 -43.30 5.50 -13.93
N LEU A 2 -42.90 4.48 -14.69
CA LEU A 2 -41.67 3.71 -14.48
C LEU A 2 -41.00 3.45 -15.83
N ASN A 3 -39.65 3.42 -15.81
CA ASN A 3 -38.73 2.87 -16.81
C ASN A 3 -38.52 3.65 -18.12
N LEU A 4 -37.26 4.03 -18.39
CA LEU A 4 -36.48 3.46 -19.52
C LEU A 4 -35.02 3.95 -19.51
N LYS A 5 -34.20 3.26 -18.69
CA LYS A 5 -32.79 3.03 -19.00
C LYS A 5 -32.74 2.14 -20.26
N LYS A 6 -32.03 2.57 -21.32
CA LYS A 6 -31.31 1.72 -22.31
C LYS A 6 -30.99 2.54 -23.57
N LYS A 7 -29.79 3.12 -23.63
CA LYS A 7 -29.08 3.34 -24.90
C LYS A 7 -27.58 3.32 -24.62
N TYR A 8 -27.15 2.11 -24.31
CA TYR A 8 -25.75 1.73 -24.33
C TYR A 8 -25.41 1.26 -25.75
N LEU A 9 -24.16 1.53 -26.13
CA LEU A 9 -23.35 0.80 -27.12
C LEU A 9 -23.50 1.25 -28.57
N ASN A 10 -22.43 1.84 -29.12
CA ASN A 10 -21.69 1.01 -30.08
C ASN A 10 -20.22 1.36 -30.39
N ASN A 11 -19.62 2.45 -29.91
CA ASN A 11 -18.29 2.84 -30.44
C ASN A 11 -17.16 2.94 -29.40
N PHE A 12 -17.02 2.00 -28.47
CA PHE A 12 -15.86 1.99 -27.57
C PHE A 12 -15.29 0.59 -27.30
N LYS A 13 -15.21 -0.25 -28.34
CA LYS A 13 -14.73 -1.64 -28.22
C LYS A 13 -13.23 -1.86 -28.49
N VAL A 14 -12.45 -0.83 -28.81
CA VAL A 14 -11.01 -1.03 -29.14
C VAL A 14 -10.05 -0.18 -28.28
N VAL A 15 -10.53 0.80 -27.53
CA VAL A 15 -9.67 1.65 -26.67
C VAL A 15 -9.60 1.14 -25.21
N ARG A 16 -10.49 0.24 -24.79
CA ARG A 16 -10.56 -0.24 -23.39
C ARG A 16 -9.52 -1.29 -23.00
N GLU A 17 -8.84 -1.94 -23.93
CA GLU A 17 -7.88 -3.00 -23.59
C GLU A 17 -6.48 -2.47 -23.27
N LYS A 18 -6.11 -1.24 -23.68
CA LYS A 18 -4.82 -0.62 -23.31
C LYS A 18 -4.89 0.34 -22.12
N ILE A 19 -6.08 0.71 -21.66
CA ILE A 19 -6.26 1.63 -20.51
C ILE A 19 -6.24 0.89 -19.17
N LYS A 20 -6.63 -0.40 -19.11
CA LYS A 20 -6.63 -1.18 -17.87
C LYS A 20 -5.23 -1.30 -17.22
N ASP A 21 -4.20 -1.48 -18.03
CA ASP A 21 -2.82 -1.58 -17.53
C ASP A 21 -2.27 -0.27 -16.96
N VAL A 22 -2.84 0.89 -17.35
CA VAL A 22 -2.42 2.21 -16.86
C VAL A 22 -3.25 2.64 -15.65
N GLU A 23 -4.55 2.32 -15.61
CA GLU A 23 -5.43 2.63 -14.47
C GLU A 23 -5.10 1.80 -13.22
N GLU A 24 -4.64 0.55 -13.36
CA GLU A 24 -4.16 -0.23 -12.21
C GLU A 24 -2.86 0.36 -11.65
N ARG A 25 -1.96 0.83 -12.51
CA ARG A 25 -0.69 1.45 -12.08
C ARG A 25 -0.88 2.76 -11.31
N ASP A 26 -1.91 3.55 -11.62
CA ASP A 26 -2.20 4.79 -10.89
C ASP A 26 -2.82 4.56 -9.51
N LYS A 27 -3.64 3.51 -9.34
CA LYS A 27 -4.14 3.12 -8.01
C LYS A 27 -3.02 2.61 -7.10
N ILE A 28 -2.03 1.91 -7.67
CA ILE A 28 -0.83 1.46 -6.96
C ILE A 28 0.06 2.65 -6.53
N ARG A 29 0.11 3.72 -7.33
CA ARG A 29 0.85 4.95 -7.00
C ARG A 29 0.21 5.74 -5.86
N ASN A 30 -1.11 5.84 -5.82
CA ASN A 30 -1.85 6.51 -4.75
C ASN A 30 -2.04 5.68 -3.48
N PHE A 31 -1.50 4.45 -3.45
CA PHE A 31 -1.57 3.60 -2.29
C PHE A 31 -0.75 4.19 -1.13
N GLN A 32 -1.44 4.64 -0.08
CA GLN A 32 -0.81 5.04 1.17
C GLN A 32 -0.65 3.84 2.08
N PRO A 33 0.56 3.54 2.58
CA PRO A 33 0.73 2.49 3.57
C PRO A 33 -0.05 2.85 4.85
N PRO A 34 -0.62 1.85 5.56
CA PRO A 34 -1.41 2.07 6.78
C PRO A 34 -0.51 2.49 7.96
N ILE A 35 0.81 2.47 7.79
CA ILE A 35 1.80 2.89 8.78
C ILE A 35 2.58 4.10 8.29
N SER A 36 2.56 5.15 9.11
CA SER A 36 3.34 6.37 8.86
C SER A 36 4.78 6.22 9.34
N GLY A 37 5.70 7.02 8.78
CA GLY A 37 7.10 7.00 9.23
C GLY A 37 7.26 7.43 10.68
N LYS A 38 6.38 8.31 11.16
CA LYS A 38 6.34 8.72 12.56
C LYS A 38 6.04 7.54 13.47
N TYR A 39 5.10 6.68 13.09
CA TYR A 39 4.79 5.48 13.86
C TYR A 39 6.00 4.54 13.99
N ILE A 40 6.76 4.34 12.90
CA ILE A 40 7.98 3.53 12.90
C ILE A 40 9.03 4.15 13.83
N MET A 41 9.23 5.47 13.75
CA MET A 41 10.15 6.21 14.62
C MET A 41 9.76 6.06 16.09
N ASP A 42 8.49 6.23 16.42
CA ASP A 42 7.98 6.11 17.80
C ASP A 42 8.09 4.66 18.31
N TYR A 43 7.86 3.66 17.44
CA TYR A 43 7.88 2.24 17.80
C TYR A 43 9.30 1.72 18.07
N PHE A 44 10.26 2.08 17.22
CA PHE A 44 11.67 1.67 17.37
C PHE A 44 12.51 2.69 18.14
N GLY A 45 11.97 3.87 18.47
CA GLY A 45 12.69 4.93 19.17
C GLY A 45 13.86 5.49 18.36
N ILE A 46 13.77 5.40 17.03
CA ILE A 46 14.85 5.78 16.11
C ILE A 46 14.59 7.13 15.45
N LYS A 47 15.69 7.83 15.14
CA LYS A 47 15.67 9.05 14.32
C LYS A 47 15.34 8.72 12.85
N PRO A 48 14.93 9.71 12.03
CA PRO A 48 14.74 9.51 10.60
C PRO A 48 16.02 8.98 9.94
N CYS A 49 16.00 7.69 9.58
CA CYS A 49 17.08 6.96 8.91
C CYS A 49 16.58 6.29 7.63
N LYS A 50 17.52 5.73 6.84
CA LYS A 50 17.20 5.02 5.59
C LYS A 50 16.30 3.80 5.81
N GLU A 51 16.43 3.13 6.95
CA GLU A 51 15.67 1.91 7.28
C GLU A 51 14.17 2.18 7.37
N ILE A 52 13.74 3.36 7.85
CA ILE A 52 12.32 3.73 7.87
C ILE A 52 11.74 3.80 6.46
N GLY A 53 12.53 4.31 5.50
CA GLY A 53 12.16 4.31 4.08
C GLY A 53 11.97 2.89 3.56
N LEU A 54 12.95 2.02 3.85
CA LEU A 54 12.92 0.62 3.45
C LEU A 54 11.73 -0.14 4.03
N ILE A 55 11.41 0.07 5.31
CA ILE A 55 10.25 -0.55 5.98
C ILE A 55 8.95 -0.13 5.28
N LYS A 56 8.76 1.16 4.98
CA LYS A 56 7.57 1.64 4.27
C LYS A 56 7.45 1.03 2.88
N GLU A 57 8.56 0.94 2.16
CA GLU A 57 8.61 0.38 0.82
C GLU A 57 8.29 -1.12 0.84
N ARG A 58 8.88 -1.87 1.76
CA ARG A 58 8.57 -3.29 2.00
C ARG A 58 7.11 -3.53 2.38
N ILE A 59 6.53 -2.71 3.25
CA ILE A 59 5.11 -2.80 3.60
C ILE A 59 4.25 -2.52 2.36
N LYS A 60 4.60 -1.50 1.57
CA LYS A 60 3.90 -1.19 0.33
C LYS A 60 3.98 -2.34 -0.66
N GLU A 61 5.16 -2.89 -0.90
CA GLU A 61 5.36 -4.06 -1.76
C GLU A 61 4.56 -5.26 -1.28
N ALA A 62 4.60 -5.58 0.01
CA ALA A 62 3.85 -6.70 0.57
C ALA A 62 2.34 -6.53 0.40
N ILE A 63 1.81 -5.30 0.51
CA ILE A 63 0.39 -5.05 0.22
C ILE A 63 0.09 -5.16 -1.27
N LEU A 64 0.99 -4.70 -2.14
CA LEU A 64 0.84 -4.78 -3.59
C LEU A 64 0.94 -6.21 -4.13
N ASN A 65 1.80 -7.03 -3.53
CA ASN A 65 1.95 -8.45 -3.83
C ASN A 65 0.78 -9.29 -3.27
N GLY A 66 0.00 -8.72 -2.34
CA GLY A 66 -1.05 -9.43 -1.62
C GLY A 66 -0.55 -10.33 -0.49
N ASP A 67 0.69 -10.13 -0.04
CA ASP A 67 1.29 -10.85 1.10
C ASP A 67 0.61 -10.44 2.42
N ILE A 68 0.21 -9.16 2.54
CA ILE A 68 -0.56 -8.63 3.66
C ILE A 68 -1.72 -7.76 3.17
N ASN A 69 -2.79 -7.68 3.96
CA ASN A 69 -3.84 -6.71 3.69
C ASN A 69 -3.41 -5.29 4.10
N ASN A 70 -4.15 -4.29 3.60
CA ASN A 70 -4.03 -2.88 4.02
C ASN A 70 -4.59 -2.64 5.44
N ASP A 71 -4.16 -3.46 6.41
CA ASP A 71 -4.57 -3.40 7.80
C ASP A 71 -3.42 -2.89 8.67
N ALA A 72 -3.73 -2.03 9.62
CA ALA A 72 -2.74 -1.49 10.57
C ALA A 72 -2.07 -2.60 11.41
N ILE A 73 -2.79 -3.68 11.70
CA ILE A 73 -2.28 -4.82 12.48
C ILE A 73 -1.25 -5.60 11.66
N GLN A 74 -1.60 -6.04 10.45
CA GLN A 74 -0.70 -6.81 9.58
C GLN A 74 0.53 -5.99 9.19
N ALA A 75 0.33 -4.72 8.85
CA ALA A 75 1.44 -3.83 8.58
C ALA A 75 2.36 -3.66 9.80
N LYS A 76 1.82 -3.68 11.02
CA LYS A 76 2.61 -3.55 12.25
C LYS A 76 3.43 -4.81 12.51
N GLU A 77 2.83 -5.99 12.32
CA GLU A 77 3.56 -7.26 12.41
C GLU A 77 4.69 -7.32 11.39
N LEU A 78 4.41 -6.97 10.13
CA LEU A 78 5.41 -6.93 9.09
C LEU A 78 6.51 -5.89 9.38
N MET A 79 6.12 -4.72 9.88
CA MET A 79 7.05 -3.68 10.35
C MET A 79 7.99 -4.22 11.44
N MET A 80 7.48 -4.99 12.41
CA MET A 80 8.31 -5.62 13.44
C MET A 80 9.31 -6.60 12.84
N ILE A 81 8.84 -7.51 11.97
CA ILE A 81 9.69 -8.52 11.31
C ILE A 81 10.79 -7.86 10.49
N ILE A 82 10.45 -6.85 9.69
CA ILE A 82 11.42 -6.11 8.89
C ILE A 82 12.39 -5.36 9.81
N GLY A 83 11.88 -4.70 10.85
CA GLY A 83 12.71 -3.96 11.80
C GLY A 83 13.72 -4.86 12.51
N GLU A 84 13.29 -6.00 13.02
CA GLU A 84 14.17 -7.01 13.62
C GLU A 84 15.22 -7.52 12.62
N GLY A 85 14.82 -7.77 11.37
CA GLY A 85 15.74 -8.16 10.30
C GLY A 85 16.76 -7.08 9.92
N LEU A 86 16.44 -5.80 10.16
CA LEU A 86 17.35 -4.66 10.00
C LEU A 86 18.18 -4.38 11.26
N GLY A 87 18.00 -5.14 12.34
CA GLY A 87 18.68 -4.92 13.61
C GLY A 87 18.06 -3.79 14.46
N LEU A 88 16.88 -3.32 14.11
CA LEU A 88 16.12 -2.36 14.90
C LEU A 88 15.50 -3.07 16.09
N LYS A 89 15.85 -2.61 17.29
CA LYS A 89 15.22 -3.08 18.53
C LYS A 89 13.99 -2.22 18.81
N LYS A 90 12.91 -2.88 19.24
CA LYS A 90 11.76 -2.19 19.82
C LYS A 90 12.25 -1.27 20.93
N TYR A 91 11.78 -0.03 20.95
CA TYR A 91 12.08 0.87 22.04
C TYR A 91 11.28 0.43 23.26
N GLU A 92 11.92 -0.34 24.14
CA GLU A 92 11.43 -0.56 25.50
C GLU A 92 11.81 0.66 26.32
N LYS A 93 10.80 1.47 26.67
CA LYS A 93 10.92 2.58 27.59
C LYS A 93 10.54 2.14 28.99
#